data_AF-A0A6V7L2J6-F1
#
_entry.id   AF-A0A6V7L2J6-F1
#
_cell.length_a   1.000
_cell.length_b   1.000
_cell.length_c   1.000
_cell.angle_alpha   90.00
_cell.angle_beta   90.00
_cell.angle_gamma   90.00
#
_symmetry.space_group_name_H-M   'P 1'
#
loop_
_entity.id
_entity.type
_entity.pdbx_description
1 polymer ?
#
loop_
_entity_poly.entity_id
_entity_poly.type
_entity_poly.pdbx_seq_one_letter_code
_entity_poly.pdbx_strand_id
1 'polypeptide(L)'
;GVTYPCIHSIWANWAPPLERSKLATLAFSGSFVGTVFAMPASGLMAEHLGWPSVFYVFGIVGLIWFGLWWYLVTDKPENDKWITQSELDYIRSSLGRVEHK
;
A
#
# COMPACT_ATOMS: atom_id res chain seq x y z
N GLY A 1 15.43 -5.19 -5.59
CA GLY A 1 14.56 -4.26 -4.85
C GLY A 1 13.91 -3.29 -5.81
N VAL A 2 12.75 -3.66 -6.37
CA VAL A 2 11.96 -2.83 -7.30
C VAL A 2 10.74 -2.19 -6.64
N THR A 3 10.39 -2.63 -5.42
CA THR A 3 9.22 -2.17 -4.67
C THR A 3 9.32 -0.70 -4.28
N TYR A 4 10.46 -0.25 -3.77
CA TYR A 4 10.69 1.14 -3.40
C TYR A 4 10.47 2.14 -4.55
N PRO A 5 11.11 2.01 -5.73
CA PRO A 5 10.88 2.95 -6.83
C PRO A 5 9.46 2.90 -7.39
N CYS A 6 8.83 1.73 -7.45
CA CYS A 6 7.42 1.60 -7.87
C CYS A 6 6.46 2.31 -6.90
N ILE A 7 6.65 2.12 -5.58
CA ILE A 7 5.87 2.84 -4.56
C ILE A 7 6.09 4.35 -4.72
N HIS A 8 7.33 4.82 -4.83
CA HIS A 8 7.60 6.25 -5.03
C HIS A 8 6.93 6.83 -6.28
N SER A 9 6.82 6.06 -7.37
CA SER A 9 6.12 6.47 -8.60
C SER A 9 4.61 6.62 -8.39
N ILE A 10 3.95 5.62 -7.79
CA ILE A 10 2.51 5.69 -7.48
C ILE A 10 2.23 6.89 -6.56
N TRP A 11 3.08 7.07 -5.55
CA TRP A 11 2.96 8.15 -4.57
C TRP A 11 3.31 9.53 -5.14
N ALA A 12 3.94 9.62 -6.31
CA ALA A 12 4.12 10.88 -7.03
C ALA A 12 2.83 11.34 -7.68
N ASN A 13 1.99 10.41 -8.13
CA ASN A 13 0.73 10.75 -8.78
C ASN A 13 -0.43 10.89 -7.78
N TRP A 14 -0.37 10.18 -6.64
CA TRP A 14 -1.49 10.07 -5.69
C TRP A 14 -1.33 10.86 -4.39
N ALA A 15 -0.11 11.14 -3.92
CA ALA A 15 0.08 11.77 -2.61
C ALA A 15 0.41 13.27 -2.76
N PRO A 16 -0.41 14.18 -2.21
CA PRO A 16 -0.07 15.59 -2.10
C PRO A 16 1.26 15.78 -1.38
N PRO A 17 2.12 16.74 -1.78
CA PRO A 17 3.47 16.90 -1.23
C PRO A 17 3.49 17.07 0.30
N LEU A 18 2.46 17.74 0.85
CA LEU A 18 2.32 17.99 2.28
C LEU A 18 1.96 16.74 3.09
N GLU A 19 1.27 15.76 2.50
CA GLU A 19 0.76 14.59 3.21
C GLU A 19 1.54 13.31 2.90
N ARG A 20 2.41 13.35 1.88
CA ARG A 20 3.23 12.24 1.42
C ARG A 20 4.03 11.57 2.54
N SER A 21 4.65 12.35 3.43
CA SER A 21 5.41 11.79 4.56
C SER A 21 4.51 11.08 5.57
N LYS A 22 3.33 11.64 5.85
CA LYS A 22 2.36 11.06 6.80
C LYS A 22 1.82 9.74 6.29
N LEU A 23 1.41 9.72 5.02
CA LEU A 23 0.99 8.50 4.34
C LEU A 23 2.13 7.47 4.39
N ALA A 24 3.38 7.87 4.10
CA ALA A 24 4.50 6.93 3.97
C ALA A 24 4.81 6.28 5.32
N THR A 25 4.83 7.08 6.39
CA THR A 25 4.99 6.58 7.75
C THR A 25 3.87 5.61 8.14
N LEU A 26 2.62 5.86 7.72
CA LEU A 26 1.52 4.91 7.93
C LEU A 26 1.70 3.61 7.15
N ALA A 27 2.18 3.67 5.91
CA ALA A 27 2.46 2.47 5.11
C ALA A 27 3.60 1.65 5.73
N PHE A 28 4.68 2.30 6.18
CA PHE A 28 5.82 1.62 6.81
C PHE A 28 5.50 1.08 8.20
N SER A 29 4.63 1.74 8.99
CA SER A 29 4.23 1.23 10.30
C SER A 29 3.52 -0.13 10.19
N GLY A 30 2.78 -0.36 9.10
CA GLY A 30 2.16 -1.64 8.78
C GLY A 30 3.15 -2.81 8.72
N SER A 31 4.38 -2.60 8.27
CA SER A 31 5.42 -3.64 8.23
C SER A 31 5.81 -4.13 9.64
N PHE A 32 5.92 -3.21 10.60
CA PHE A 32 6.23 -3.55 11.99
C PHE A 32 5.07 -4.29 12.64
N VAL A 33 3.85 -3.78 12.45
CA VAL A 33 2.62 -4.40 12.96
C VAL A 33 2.48 -5.82 12.40
N GLY A 34 2.62 -5.98 11.08
CA GLY A 34 2.55 -7.28 10.42
C GLY A 34 3.59 -8.27 10.97
N THR A 35 4.80 -7.80 11.25
CA THR A 35 5.87 -8.63 11.83
C THR A 35 5.53 -9.10 13.25
N VAL A 36 5.00 -8.20 14.09
CA VAL A 36 4.57 -8.52 15.46
C VAL A 36 3.44 -9.55 15.48
N PHE A 37 2.53 -9.52 14.51
CA PHE A 37 1.48 -10.53 14.39
C PHE A 37 1.94 -11.82 13.72
N ALA A 38 2.82 -11.73 12.72
CA ALA A 38 3.27 -12.87 11.94
C ALA A 38 4.16 -13.84 12.73
N MET A 39 4.98 -13.34 13.66
CA MET A 39 5.83 -14.18 14.51
C MET A 39 5.01 -15.17 15.37
N PRO A 40 4.09 -14.73 16.25
CA PRO A 40 3.28 -15.66 17.04
C PRO A 40 2.33 -16.49 16.17
N ALA A 41 1.75 -15.91 15.11
CA ALA A 41 0.88 -16.66 14.21
C ALA A 41 1.61 -17.82 13.52
N SER A 42 2.84 -17.59 13.05
CA SER A 42 3.64 -18.65 12.42
C SER A 42 4.06 -19.73 13.42
N GLY A 43 4.37 -19.36 14.68
CA GLY A 43 4.65 -20.32 15.76
C GLY A 43 3.47 -21.24 16.06
N LEU A 44 2.27 -20.66 16.27
CA LEU A 44 1.05 -21.43 16.57
C LEU A 44 0.64 -22.33 15.40
N MET A 45 0.78 -21.84 14.16
CA MET A 45 0.46 -22.64 12.96
C MET A 45 1.45 -23.78 12.74
N ALA A 46 2.74 -23.54 12.99
CA ALA A 46 3.76 -24.58 12.86
C ALA A 46 3.58 -25.71 13.87
N GLU A 47 3.13 -25.40 15.10
CA GLU A 47 2.89 -26.37 16.16
C GLU A 47 1.63 -27.22 15.92
N HIS A 48 0.52 -26.61 15.50
CA HIS A 48 -0.76 -27.32 15.35
C HIS A 48 -1.01 -27.92 13.96
N LEU A 49 -0.61 -27.22 12.89
CA LEU A 49 -0.89 -27.60 11.49
C LEU A 49 0.38 -27.98 10.70
N GLY A 50 1.55 -27.92 11.34
CA GLY A 50 2.84 -28.16 10.71
C GLY A 50 3.38 -26.95 9.96
N TRP A 51 4.70 -26.90 9.79
CA TRP A 51 5.42 -25.81 9.14
C TRP A 51 4.93 -25.41 7.73
N PRO A 52 4.38 -26.31 6.87
CA PRO A 52 3.92 -25.93 5.53
C PRO A 52 2.68 -25.01 5.57
N SER A 53 1.86 -25.10 6.63
CA SER A 53 0.62 -24.34 6.77
C SER A 53 0.84 -22.82 6.74
N VAL A 54 1.97 -22.36 7.29
CA VAL A 54 2.39 -20.96 7.29
C VAL A 54 2.45 -20.42 5.85
N PHE A 55 3.06 -21.17 4.93
CA PHE A 55 3.18 -20.76 3.53
C PHE A 55 1.82 -20.67 2.83
N TYR A 56 0.92 -21.62 3.09
CA TYR A 56 -0.42 -21.58 2.50
C TYR A 56 -1.24 -20.40 3.01
N VAL A 57 -1.22 -20.13 4.32
CA VAL A 57 -2.00 -19.04 4.91
C VAL A 57 -1.47 -17.67 4.46
N PHE A 58 -0.17 -17.41 4.64
CA PHE A 58 0.42 -16.14 4.20
C PHE A 58 0.36 -15.97 2.67
N GLY A 59 0.46 -17.06 1.91
CA GLY A 59 0.30 -17.05 0.46
C GLY A 59 -1.11 -16.67 0.03
N ILE A 60 -2.16 -17.28 0.62
CA ILE A 60 -3.56 -16.95 0.32
C ILE A 60 -3.88 -15.51 0.72
N VAL A 61 -3.43 -15.07 1.90
CA VAL A 61 -3.60 -13.68 2.35
C VAL A 61 -2.94 -12.71 1.37
N GLY A 62 -1.73 -13.03 0.89
CA GLY A 62 -1.03 -12.25 -0.14
C GLY A 62 -1.79 -12.19 -1.47
N LEU A 63 -2.40 -13.29 -1.91
CA LEU A 63 -3.21 -13.33 -3.13
C LEU A 63 -4.49 -12.50 -3.01
N ILE A 64 -5.18 -12.59 -1.87
CA ILE A 64 -6.36 -11.76 -1.60
C ILE A 64 -5.97 -10.29 -1.58
N TRP A 65 -4.88 -9.95 -0.89
CA TRP A 65 -4.36 -8.59 -0.85
C TRP A 65 -4.00 -8.07 -2.25
N PHE A 66 -3.34 -8.88 -3.08
CA PHE A 66 -3.03 -8.52 -4.46
C PHE A 66 -4.29 -8.30 -5.30
N GLY A 67 -5.31 -9.15 -5.15
CA GLY A 67 -6.59 -8.97 -5.83
C GLY A 67 -7.31 -7.67 -5.42
N LEU A 68 -7.32 -7.36 -4.12
CA LEU A 68 -7.84 -6.08 -3.62
C LEU A 68 -7.04 -4.89 -4.15
N TRP A 69 -5.72 -4.98 -4.14
CA TRP A 69 -4.83 -3.94 -4.66
C TRP A 69 -5.08 -3.69 -6.14
N TRP A 70 -5.21 -4.75 -6.94
CA TRP A 70 -5.51 -4.66 -8.37
C TRP A 70 -6.87 -4.01 -8.65
N TYR A 71 -7.87 -4.24 -7.79
CA TYR A 71 -9.19 -3.64 -7.93
C TYR A 71 -9.23 -2.16 -7.48
N LEU A 72 -8.50 -1.83 -6.41
CA LEU A 72 -8.58 -0.52 -5.75
C LEU A 72 -7.54 0.48 -6.23
N VAL A 73 -6.38 0.05 -6.73
CA VAL A 73 -5.26 0.95 -7.03
C VAL A 73 -5.09 1.08 -8.54
N THR A 74 -5.30 2.31 -9.03
CA THR A 74 -5.09 2.68 -10.43
C THR A 74 -3.85 3.55 -10.58
N ASP A 75 -3.06 3.37 -11.64
CA ASP A 75 -1.79 4.12 -11.86
C ASP A 75 -1.98 5.64 -11.96
N LYS A 76 -3.15 6.10 -12.39
CA LYS A 76 -3.49 7.52 -12.50
C LYS A 76 -4.78 7.82 -11.74
N PRO A 77 -4.81 8.87 -10.91
CA PRO A 77 -6.04 9.30 -10.24
C PRO A 77 -7.13 9.68 -11.24
N GLU A 78 -6.76 10.14 -12.44
CA GLU A 78 -7.71 10.50 -13.51
C GLU A 78 -8.48 9.31 -14.10
N ASN A 79 -7.94 8.11 -13.95
CA ASN A 79 -8.55 6.89 -14.49
C ASN A 79 -9.25 6.07 -13.41
N ASP A 80 -9.25 6.58 -12.17
CA ASP A 80 -9.95 5.97 -11.06
C ASP A 80 -11.45 6.31 -11.13
N LYS A 81 -12.30 5.28 -11.02
CA LYS A 81 -13.77 5.47 -11.04
C LYS A 81 -14.34 5.92 -9.70
N TRP A 82 -13.56 5.84 -8.62
CA TRP A 82 -13.98 6.09 -7.25
C TRP A 82 -13.48 7.44 -6.71
N ILE A 83 -12.63 8.14 -7.47
CA ILE A 83 -12.15 9.46 -7.06
C ILE A 83 -13.25 10.52 -7.20
N THR A 84 -13.39 11.37 -6.19
CA THR A 84 -14.33 12.50 -6.26
C THR A 84 -13.68 13.68 -6.99
N GLN A 85 -14.46 14.43 -7.78
CA GLN A 85 -13.96 15.59 -8.53
C GLN A 85 -13.20 16.59 -7.64
N SER A 86 -13.66 16.80 -6.40
CA SER A 86 -13.00 17.66 -5.41
C SER A 86 -11.63 17.15 -4.96
N GLU A 87 -11.45 15.83 -4.87
CA GLU A 87 -10.19 15.20 -4.49
C GLU A 87 -9.20 15.26 -5.66
N LEU A 88 -9.68 15.04 -6.88
CA LEU A 88 -8.89 15.19 -8.11
C LEU A 88 -8.38 16.62 -8.28
N ASP A 89 -9.23 17.63 -8.04
CA ASP A 89 -8.84 19.05 -8.09
C ASP A 89 -7.86 19.42 -6.97
N TYR A 90 -8.00 18.82 -5.78
CA TYR A 90 -7.06 19.00 -4.67
C TYR A 90 -5.68 18.41 -4.97
N ILE A 91 -5.63 17.21 -5.55
CA ILE A 91 -4.38 16.56 -5.98
C ILE A 91 -3.71 17.38 -7.09
N ARG A 92 -4.45 17.77 -8.14
CA ARG A 92 -3.92 18.60 -9.25
C ARG A 92 -3.38 19.95 -8.78
N SER A 93 -4.12 20.66 -7.95
CA SER A 93 -3.69 21.97 -7.42
C SER A 93 -2.48 21.86 -6.50
N SER A 94 -2.36 20.76 -5.74
CA SER A 94 -1.21 20.50 -4.87
C SER A 94 0.05 20.10 -5.65
N LEU A 95 -0.09 19.37 -6.76
CA LEU A 95 1.00 18.98 -7.66
C LEU A 95 1.50 20.17 -8.51
N GLY A 96 0.59 20.96 -9.09
CA GLY A 96 0.94 22.12 -9.92
C GLY A 96 1.65 23.27 -9.18
N ARG A 97 1.55 23.31 -7.84
CA ARG A 97 2.25 24.31 -7.02
C ARG A 97 3.75 24.05 -6.87
N VAL A 98 4.24 22.84 -7.19
CA VAL A 98 5.66 22.45 -7.04
C VAL A 98 6.51 22.90 -8.23
N GLU A 99 5.92 23.24 -9.38
CA GLU A 99 6.67 23.71 -10.57
C GLU A 99 7.10 25.18 -10.52
N HIS A 100 6.66 25.94 -9.51
CA HIS A 100 7.14 27.31 -9.29
C HIS A 100 8.05 27.38 -8.06
N LYS A 101 9.34 27.08 -8.24
CA LYS A 101 10.45 27.77 -7.56
C LYS A 101 11.80 27.46 -8.20
#